data_AF-X1D1K2-F1
#
_entry.id   AF-X1D1K2-F1
#
_cell.length_a   1.000
_cell.length_b   1.000
_cell.length_c   1.000
_cell.angle_alpha   90.00
_cell.angle_beta   90.00
_cell.angle_gamma   90.00
#
_symmetry.space_group_name_H-M   'P 1'
#
loop_
_entity.id
_entity.type
_entity.pdbx_description
1 polymer ?
#
loop_
_entity_poly.entity_id
_entity_poly.type
_entity_poly.pdbx_seq_one_letter_code
_entity_poly.pdbx_strand_id
1 'polypeptide(L)'
;EIQRALGIIKDEVDKFTTWWQALEVRPLVSAMTKKGENIRRAQLDKTLKKLQSLSDEERDSLEAMTKAIVTKILNDPIQYLKKNAHNEQDYIQMVNELFQLNGGKPD
;
A
#
# COMPACT_ATOMS: atom_id res chain seq x y z
N GLU A 1 12.58 -40.01 -15.25
CA GLU A 1 11.62 -39.08 -15.89
C GLU A 1 10.62 -38.48 -14.90
N ILE A 2 9.98 -39.29 -14.04
CA ILE A 2 9.00 -38.83 -13.01
C ILE A 2 9.54 -37.72 -12.09
N GLN A 3 10.79 -37.79 -11.64
CA GLN A 3 11.41 -36.76 -10.79
C GLN A 3 11.55 -35.38 -11.48
N ARG A 4 11.81 -35.36 -12.80
CA ARG A 4 11.86 -34.10 -13.57
C ARG A 4 10.46 -33.52 -13.75
N ALA A 5 9.47 -34.38 -14.02
CA ALA A 5 8.07 -33.95 -14.13
C ALA A 5 7.55 -33.37 -12.80
N LEU A 6 7.88 -33.99 -11.66
CA LEU A 6 7.52 -33.48 -10.33
C LEU A 6 8.22 -32.14 -10.01
N GLY A 7 9.47 -31.96 -10.43
CA GLY A 7 10.19 -30.69 -10.28
C GLY A 7 9.54 -29.55 -11.07
N ILE A 8 9.18 -29.80 -12.33
CA ILE A 8 8.49 -28.81 -13.18
C ILE A 8 7.11 -28.46 -12.60
N ILE A 9 6.36 -29.44 -12.11
CA ILE A 9 5.05 -29.21 -11.47
C ILE A 9 5.22 -28.36 -10.21
N LYS A 10 6.22 -28.66 -9.37
CA LYS A 10 6.49 -27.88 -8.15
C LYS A 10 6.83 -26.43 -8.47
N ASP A 11 7.72 -26.20 -9.43
CA ASP A 11 8.11 -24.85 -9.85
C ASP A 11 6.91 -24.05 -10.38
N GLU A 12 6.00 -24.71 -11.11
CA GLU A 12 4.80 -24.06 -11.65
C GLU A 12 3.75 -23.76 -10.56
N VAL A 13 3.63 -24.65 -9.57
CA VAL A 13 2.79 -24.43 -8.38
C VAL A 13 3.33 -23.27 -7.54
N ASP A 14 4.65 -23.16 -7.36
CA ASP A 14 5.27 -22.08 -6.59
C ASP A 14 5.10 -20.71 -7.29
N LYS A 15 5.26 -20.67 -8.63
CA LYS A 15 4.98 -19.46 -9.43
C LYS A 15 3.50 -19.06 -9.36
N PHE A 16 2.60 -20.02 -9.52
CA PHE A 16 1.15 -19.79 -9.45
C PHE A 16 0.76 -19.25 -8.06
N THR A 17 1.30 -19.83 -6.99
CA THR A 17 1.03 -19.42 -5.61
C THR A 17 1.53 -18.00 -5.34
N THR A 18 2.75 -17.66 -5.79
CA THR A 18 3.32 -16.31 -5.67
C THR A 18 2.46 -15.27 -6.41
N TRP A 19 2.03 -15.61 -7.63
CA TRP A 19 1.19 -14.73 -8.44
C TRP A 19 -0.21 -14.55 -7.83
N TRP A 20 -0.83 -15.63 -7.33
CA TRP A 20 -2.14 -15.59 -6.68
C TRP A 20 -2.14 -14.73 -5.43
N GLN A 21 -1.12 -14.85 -4.59
CA GLN A 21 -1.00 -14.07 -3.36
C GLN A 21 -0.70 -12.59 -3.62
N ALA A 22 0.03 -12.28 -4.70
CA ALA A 22 0.18 -10.90 -5.16
C ALA A 22 -1.17 -10.28 -5.56
N LEU A 23 -2.19 -11.07 -5.93
CA LEU A 23 -3.55 -10.60 -6.16
C LEU A 23 -4.32 -10.35 -4.85
N GLU A 24 -4.12 -11.18 -3.82
CA GLU A 24 -4.81 -11.07 -2.52
C GLU A 24 -4.43 -9.83 -1.71
N VAL A 25 -3.19 -9.33 -1.84
CA VAL A 25 -2.74 -8.11 -1.13
C VAL A 25 -3.13 -6.81 -1.85
N ARG A 26 -3.63 -6.85 -3.09
CA ARG A 26 -3.95 -5.63 -3.86
C ARG A 26 -5.05 -4.78 -3.22
N PRO A 27 -6.16 -5.34 -2.69
CA PRO A 27 -7.18 -4.56 -1.99
C PRO A 27 -6.61 -3.85 -0.76
N LEU A 28 -5.75 -4.53 -0.01
CA LEU A 28 -5.09 -3.97 1.18
C LEU A 28 -4.15 -2.81 0.82
N VAL A 29 -3.30 -2.99 -0.19
CA VAL A 29 -2.41 -1.94 -0.71
C VAL A 29 -3.21 -0.72 -1.21
N SER A 30 -4.34 -0.96 -1.88
CA SER A 30 -5.25 0.10 -2.33
C SER A 30 -5.83 0.87 -1.14
N ALA A 31 -6.30 0.16 -0.11
CA ALA A 31 -6.85 0.77 1.10
C ALA A 31 -5.80 1.60 1.87
N MET A 32 -4.57 1.09 2.02
CA MET A 32 -3.45 1.83 2.63
C MET A 32 -3.13 3.12 1.86
N THR A 33 -3.01 3.02 0.54
CA THR A 33 -2.72 4.17 -0.33
C THR A 33 -3.83 5.21 -0.24
N LYS A 34 -5.10 4.76 -0.26
CA LYS A 34 -6.26 5.65 -0.14
C LYS A 34 -6.29 6.37 1.21
N LYS A 35 -6.02 5.67 2.31
CA LYS A 35 -5.96 6.30 3.65
C LYS A 35 -4.83 7.34 3.72
N GLY A 36 -3.64 7.01 3.25
CA GLY A 36 -2.51 7.94 3.20
C GLY A 36 -2.82 9.20 2.37
N GLU A 37 -3.42 9.03 1.20
CA GLU A 37 -3.81 10.15 0.34
C GLU A 37 -4.91 11.04 0.98
N ASN A 38 -5.88 10.43 1.65
CA ASN A 38 -6.92 11.19 2.37
C ASN A 38 -6.32 12.06 3.49
N ILE A 39 -5.40 11.51 4.28
CA ILE A 39 -4.69 12.25 5.33
C ILE A 39 -3.89 13.38 4.71
N ARG A 40 -3.14 13.10 3.64
CA ARG A 40 -2.32 14.09 2.93
C ARG A 40 -3.15 15.28 2.44
N ARG A 41 -4.24 15.02 1.71
CA ARG A 41 -5.13 16.07 1.20
C ARG A 41 -5.72 16.90 2.32
N ALA A 42 -6.24 16.26 3.37
CA ALA A 42 -6.82 16.97 4.50
C ALA A 42 -5.83 17.93 5.19
N GLN A 43 -4.55 17.56 5.30
CA GLN A 43 -3.52 18.43 5.87
C GLN A 43 -3.04 19.49 4.89
N LEU A 44 -2.89 19.15 3.61
CA LEU A 44 -2.50 20.08 2.57
C LEU A 44 -3.55 21.18 2.40
N ASP A 45 -4.84 20.82 2.30
CA ASP A 45 -5.95 21.77 2.19
C ASP A 45 -6.02 22.73 3.38
N LYS A 46 -5.84 22.21 4.61
CA LYS A 46 -5.78 23.04 5.82
C LYS A 46 -4.61 24.02 5.79
N THR A 47 -3.48 23.61 5.23
CA THR A 47 -2.27 24.43 5.13
C THR A 47 -2.41 25.49 4.05
N LEU A 48 -2.88 25.11 2.86
CA LEU A 48 -3.10 26.02 1.73
C LEU A 48 -4.12 27.12 2.07
N LYS A 49 -5.18 26.82 2.85
CA LYS A 49 -6.11 27.84 3.35
C LYS A 49 -5.44 28.94 4.19
N LYS A 50 -4.33 28.64 4.85
CA LYS A 50 -3.54 29.61 5.64
C LYS A 50 -2.50 30.34 4.80
N LEU A 51 -2.08 29.76 3.68
CA LEU A 51 -1.08 30.29 2.76
C LEU A 51 -1.79 30.92 1.54
N GLN A 52 -2.43 32.07 1.76
CA GLN A 52 -3.34 32.69 0.78
C GLN A 52 -2.63 33.24 -0.48
N SER A 53 -1.29 33.32 -0.48
CA SER A 53 -0.51 34.06 -1.49
C SER A 53 0.49 33.18 -2.26
N LEU A 54 0.27 31.86 -2.35
CA LEU A 54 1.13 30.98 -3.11
C LEU A 54 0.87 31.09 -4.61
N SER A 55 1.94 31.14 -5.39
CA SER A 55 1.93 30.90 -6.83
C SER A 55 1.55 29.45 -7.15
N ASP A 56 1.15 29.18 -8.39
CA ASP A 56 0.80 27.82 -8.83
C ASP A 56 2.00 26.87 -8.77
N GLU A 57 3.21 27.36 -9.08
CA GLU A 57 4.45 26.58 -8.97
C GLU A 57 4.76 26.17 -7.51
N GLU A 58 4.53 27.06 -6.55
CA GLU A 58 4.70 26.74 -5.12
C GLU A 58 3.64 25.74 -4.64
N ARG A 59 2.39 25.86 -5.12
CA ARG A 59 1.33 24.89 -4.82
C ARG A 59 1.68 23.51 -5.36
N ASP A 60 2.14 23.42 -6.60
CA ASP A 60 2.57 22.16 -7.22
C ASP A 60 3.77 21.55 -6.50
N SER A 61 4.71 22.38 -6.05
CA SER A 61 5.86 21.95 -5.25
C SER A 61 5.42 21.33 -3.92
N LEU A 62 4.44 21.93 -3.23
CA LEU A 62 3.86 21.38 -1.99
C LEU A 62 3.08 20.08 -2.23
N GLU A 63 2.31 20.01 -3.32
CA GLU A 63 1.63 18.78 -3.76
C GLU A 63 2.64 17.65 -4.01
N ALA A 64 3.70 17.92 -4.79
CA ALA A 64 4.75 16.94 -5.09
C ALA A 64 5.49 16.48 -3.84
N MET A 65 5.90 17.43 -2.98
CA MET A 65 6.59 17.14 -1.73
C MET A 65 5.76 16.24 -0.81
N THR A 66 4.48 16.59 -0.61
CA THR A 66 3.61 15.81 0.29
C THR A 66 3.29 14.43 -0.29
N LYS A 67 3.11 14.30 -1.61
CA LYS A 67 2.95 13.00 -2.29
C LYS A 67 4.20 12.13 -2.13
N ALA A 68 5.39 12.71 -2.26
CA ALA A 68 6.65 12.00 -2.07
C ALA A 68 6.81 11.47 -0.64
N ILE A 69 6.38 12.24 0.38
CA ILE A 69 6.39 11.79 1.78
C ILE A 69 5.48 10.56 1.96
N VAL A 70 4.23 10.63 1.52
CA VAL A 70 3.29 9.49 1.62
C VAL A 70 3.82 8.26 0.87
N THR A 71 4.35 8.48 -0.33
CA THR A 71 4.93 7.40 -1.15
C THR A 71 6.09 6.71 -0.43
N LYS A 72 7.02 7.49 0.16
CA LYS A 72 8.16 6.96 0.91
C LYS A 72 7.73 6.18 2.14
N ILE A 73 6.76 6.68 2.91
CA ILE A 73 6.22 6.00 4.10
C ILE A 73 5.57 4.67 3.72
N LEU A 74 4.79 4.64 2.63
CA LEU A 74 4.04 3.45 2.23
C LEU A 74 4.87 2.44 1.44
N ASN A 75 6.00 2.85 0.84
CA ASN A 75 6.82 1.96 0.02
C ASN A 75 7.24 0.71 0.78
N ASP A 76 7.89 0.86 1.94
CA ASP A 76 8.47 -0.28 2.65
C ASP A 76 7.39 -1.24 3.20
N PRO A 77 6.29 -0.78 3.83
CA PRO A 77 5.17 -1.65 4.21
C PRO A 77 4.55 -2.39 3.04
N ILE A 78 4.34 -1.73 1.89
CA ILE A 78 3.77 -2.35 0.70
C ILE A 78 4.72 -3.40 0.12
N GLN A 79 6.02 -3.11 0.06
CA GLN A 79 7.03 -4.05 -0.43
C GLN A 79 7.13 -5.26 0.51
N TYR A 80 7.06 -5.04 1.82
CA TYR A 80 7.02 -6.11 2.80
C TYR A 80 5.79 -7.01 2.58
N LEU A 81 4.60 -6.44 2.43
CA LEU A 81 3.37 -7.21 2.20
C LEU A 81 3.43 -8.04 0.92
N LYS A 82 3.95 -7.47 -0.18
CA LYS A 82 4.09 -8.20 -1.45
C LYS A 82 5.06 -9.38 -1.35
N LYS A 83 6.14 -9.25 -0.57
CA LYS A 83 7.16 -10.30 -0.40
C LYS A 83 6.75 -11.39 0.59
N ASN A 84 5.93 -11.05 1.58
CA ASN A 84 5.54 -11.95 2.66
C ASN A 84 4.11 -12.48 2.52
N ALA A 85 3.48 -12.33 1.34
CA ALA A 85 2.12 -12.79 1.09
C ALA A 85 1.95 -14.33 1.22
N HIS A 86 3.07 -15.08 1.32
CA HIS A 86 3.08 -16.51 1.66
C HIS A 86 2.80 -16.81 3.13
N ASN A 87 3.06 -15.86 4.03
CA ASN A 87 2.81 -16.00 5.47
C ASN A 87 1.51 -15.29 5.86
N GLU A 88 0.51 -16.11 6.18
CA GLU A 88 -0.64 -15.92 7.08
C GLU A 88 -1.58 -14.69 6.95
N GLN A 89 -2.87 -14.99 7.13
CA GLN A 89 -3.96 -14.05 7.36
C GLN A 89 -3.66 -13.03 8.47
N ASP A 90 -2.81 -13.39 9.44
CA ASP A 90 -2.39 -12.58 10.57
C ASP A 90 -1.71 -11.26 10.15
N TYR A 91 -0.92 -11.26 9.07
CA TYR A 91 -0.29 -10.03 8.58
C TYR A 91 -1.31 -9.08 7.93
N ILE A 92 -2.26 -9.65 7.18
CA ILE A 92 -3.37 -8.87 6.59
C ILE A 92 -4.22 -8.28 7.71
N GLN A 93 -4.52 -9.06 8.75
CA GLN A 93 -5.25 -8.59 9.92
C GLN A 93 -4.49 -7.47 10.66
N MET A 94 -3.21 -7.68 10.98
CA MET A 94 -2.39 -6.69 11.66
C MET A 94 -2.31 -5.37 10.88
N VAL A 95 -2.12 -5.41 9.56
CA VAL A 95 -2.11 -4.19 8.75
C VAL A 95 -3.48 -3.52 8.74
N ASN A 96 -4.57 -4.29 8.67
CA ASN A 96 -5.91 -3.74 8.78
C ASN A 96 -6.16 -3.05 10.12
N GLU A 97 -5.63 -3.57 11.23
CA GLU A 97 -5.75 -2.97 12.56
C GLU A 97 -4.88 -1.70 12.69
N LEU A 98 -3.59 -1.78 12.34
CA LEU A 98 -2.64 -0.67 12.40
C LEU A 98 -3.09 0.52 11.54
N PHE A 99 -3.60 0.23 10.35
CA PHE A 99 -4.12 1.25 9.43
C PHE A 99 -5.63 1.46 9.59
N GLN A 100 -6.31 0.79 10.52
CA GLN A 100 -7.77 0.84 10.71
C GLN A 100 -8.55 0.84 9.37
N LEU A 101 -8.28 -0.17 8.54
CA LEU A 101 -8.84 -0.30 7.19
C LEU A 101 -10.14 -1.11 7.18
N ASN A 102 -10.36 -1.95 8.19
CA ASN A 102 -11.63 -2.63 8.46
C ASN A 102 -12.55 -1.62 9.15
N GLY A 103 -13.52 -1.07 8.42
CA GLY A 103 -14.40 -0.02 8.91
C GLY A 103 -15.04 -0.35 10.28
N GLY A 104 -14.70 0.44 11.28
CA GLY A 104 -15.29 0.40 12.61
C GLY A 104 -15.26 1.79 13.26
N LYS A 105 -16.08 2.69 12.69
CA LYS A 105 -16.35 4.10 13.07
C LYS A 105 -15.14 5.06 13.13
N PRO A 106 -15.23 6.24 12.48
CA PRO A 106 -14.38 7.37 12.84
C PRO A 106 -14.82 7.92 14.20
N ASP A 107 -13.86 8.15 15.10
CA ASP A 107 -14.01 9.14 16.16
C ASP A 107 -14.03 10.57 15.57
#